data_AF-A0A131XTQ3-F1
#
_entry.id   AF-A0A131XTQ3-F1
#
_cell.length_a   1.000
_cell.length_b   1.000
_cell.length_c   1.000
_cell.angle_alpha   90.00
_cell.angle_beta   90.00
_cell.angle_gamma   90.00
#
_symmetry.space_group_name_H-M   'P 1'
#
loop_
_entity.id
_entity.type
_entity.pdbx_description
1 polymer ?
#
loop_
_entity_poly.entity_id
_entity_poly.type
_entity_poly.pdbx_seq_one_letter_code
_entity_poly.pdbx_strand_id
1 'polypeptide(L)'
;CADRSCYDLTQHTKATGVRLVAEKTLAQPKTVDVVEAVASKPALGKQFKKEAKAVGEALEALTLEQLDVLEKQLASQGNAEVPVGQNTVEVTSDMVTVKRYQKTVHVDELVPGVIEPSFGVGRIMYAVFEHSFRVRDGDEQRTYLSLPPAVAPLKCSVLPLSNNPEFAKFVQRISSALTQHDVPHKVDDSSGSIGRRYARTDEVAVPFGITVDFDTLKEPATATLRERDSMEQVRCPLEDLAPLVQDLVRGKVTWEHVTSIYPRFEQQEATKAQ
;
A
#
# COMPACT_ATOMS: atom_id res chain seq x y z
N CYS A 1 -7.37 4.70 10.15
CA CYS A 1 -6.02 4.45 10.68
C CYS A 1 -6.19 4.00 12.13
N ALA A 2 -5.50 2.94 12.53
CA ALA A 2 -5.59 2.40 13.89
C ALA A 2 -4.23 2.56 14.59
N ASP A 3 -4.25 2.86 15.88
CA ASP A 3 -3.10 2.67 16.76
C ASP A 3 -3.30 1.34 17.48
N ARG A 4 -2.49 0.34 17.13
CA ARG A 4 -2.51 -0.98 17.76
C ARG A 4 -1.59 -1.04 18.97
N SER A 5 -0.87 0.06 19.24
CA SER A 5 0.11 0.18 20.31
C SER A 5 1.00 -1.07 20.35
N CYS A 6 1.07 -1.75 21.49
CA CYS A 6 1.85 -2.96 21.68
C CYS A 6 0.99 -4.24 21.64
N TYR A 7 -0.30 -4.15 21.27
CA TYR A 7 -1.28 -5.22 21.48
C TYR A 7 -0.86 -6.52 20.78
N ASP A 8 -0.67 -6.50 19.46
CA ASP A 8 -0.43 -7.71 18.68
C ASP A 8 0.88 -8.40 19.06
N LEU A 9 1.95 -7.61 19.18
CA LEU A 9 3.27 -8.13 19.57
C LEU A 9 3.20 -8.77 20.96
N THR A 10 2.44 -8.16 21.89
CA THR A 10 2.26 -8.71 23.24
C THR A 10 1.43 -10.00 23.21
N GLN A 11 0.31 -10.04 22.46
CA GLN A 11 -0.53 -11.23 22.37
C GLN A 11 0.21 -12.40 21.70
N HIS A 12 0.93 -12.14 20.61
CA HIS A 12 1.75 -13.17 19.95
C HIS A 12 2.91 -13.64 20.83
N THR A 13 3.55 -12.75 21.58
CA THR A 13 4.58 -13.13 22.55
C THR A 13 4.00 -14.06 23.63
N LYS A 14 2.83 -13.74 24.19
CA LYS A 14 2.15 -14.58 25.19
C LYS A 14 1.75 -15.95 24.64
N ALA A 15 1.23 -15.99 23.41
CA ALA A 15 0.75 -17.23 22.80
C ALA A 15 1.88 -18.17 22.39
N THR A 16 3.00 -17.63 21.92
CA THR A 16 4.09 -18.43 21.32
C THR A 16 5.30 -18.62 22.25
N GLY A 17 5.44 -17.79 23.29
CA GLY A 17 6.66 -17.70 24.10
C GLY A 17 7.84 -17.06 23.36
N VAL A 18 7.67 -16.66 22.10
CA VAL A 18 8.69 -16.00 21.30
C VAL A 18 8.62 -14.50 21.56
N ARG A 19 9.70 -13.92 22.06
CA ARG A 19 9.79 -12.48 22.35
C ARG A 19 9.80 -11.65 21.06
N LEU A 20 8.80 -10.79 20.89
CA LEU A 20 8.70 -9.83 19.80
C LEU A 20 8.98 -8.40 20.30
N VAL A 21 10.25 -8.12 20.61
CA VAL A 21 10.71 -6.85 21.19
C VAL A 21 11.81 -6.23 20.33
N ALA A 22 11.99 -4.92 20.48
CA ALA A 22 13.16 -4.22 19.98
C ALA A 22 14.09 -3.88 21.14
N GLU A 23 15.38 -3.77 20.85
CA GLU A 23 16.40 -3.39 21.82
C GLU A 23 16.99 -2.04 21.45
N LYS A 24 17.13 -1.17 22.44
CA LYS A 24 17.80 0.13 22.30
C LYS A 24 19.03 0.15 23.19
N THR A 25 20.20 0.29 22.59
CA THR A 25 21.45 0.43 23.35
C THR A 25 21.41 1.67 24.23
N LEU A 26 21.78 1.50 25.50
CA LEU A 26 21.91 2.59 26.44
C LEU A 26 23.17 3.41 26.16
N ALA A 27 23.11 4.72 26.37
CA ALA A 27 24.28 5.60 26.23
C ALA A 27 25.40 5.26 27.23
N GLN A 28 25.02 4.78 28.42
CA GLN A 28 25.92 4.23 29.42
C GLN A 28 25.26 3.02 30.09
N PRO A 29 26.01 1.94 30.40
CA PRO A 29 25.45 0.77 31.08
C PRO A 29 24.89 1.15 32.45
N LYS A 30 23.71 0.60 32.80
CA LYS A 30 23.06 0.83 34.10
C LYS A 30 23.22 -0.41 34.97
N THR A 31 23.68 -0.24 36.19
CA THR A 31 23.65 -1.30 37.21
C THR A 31 22.30 -1.30 37.88
N VAL A 32 21.61 -2.44 37.87
CA VAL A 32 20.27 -2.61 38.44
C VAL A 32 20.33 -3.69 39.53
N ASP A 33 19.78 -3.39 40.70
CA ASP A 33 19.59 -4.38 41.76
C ASP A 33 18.44 -5.31 41.38
N VAL A 34 18.72 -6.60 41.27
CA VAL A 34 17.74 -7.65 40.93
C VAL A 34 17.49 -8.51 42.15
N VAL A 35 16.21 -8.68 42.49
CA VAL A 35 15.74 -9.62 43.51
C VAL A 35 14.79 -10.60 42.83
N GLU A 36 15.12 -11.88 42.82
CA GLU A 36 14.30 -12.91 42.18
C GLU A 36 14.21 -14.19 43.04
N ALA A 37 13.06 -14.85 42.98
CA ALA A 37 12.88 -16.18 43.56
C ALA A 37 13.39 -17.24 42.56
N VAL A 38 14.50 -17.90 42.90
CA VAL A 38 15.04 -18.99 42.10
C VAL A 38 14.43 -20.31 42.57
N ALA A 39 13.53 -20.84 41.75
CA ALA A 39 12.84 -22.09 42.01
C ALA A 39 13.68 -23.33 41.60
N SER A 40 13.75 -24.33 42.49
CA SER A 40 14.35 -25.63 42.22
C SER A 40 13.38 -26.52 41.45
N LYS A 41 13.51 -26.55 40.11
CA LYS A 41 12.66 -27.37 39.21
C LYS A 41 12.56 -28.84 39.64
N PRO A 42 13.63 -29.52 40.10
CA PRO A 42 13.54 -30.90 40.58
C PRO A 42 12.75 -31.07 41.88
N ALA A 43 12.90 -30.15 42.84
CA ALA A 43 12.20 -30.22 44.12
C ALA A 43 10.71 -29.91 43.96
N LEU A 44 10.37 -28.85 43.21
CA LEU A 44 8.98 -28.53 42.88
C LEU A 44 8.31 -29.65 42.08
N GLY A 45 9.02 -30.25 41.13
CA GLY A 45 8.52 -31.39 40.34
C GLY A 45 8.19 -32.62 41.18
N LYS A 46 8.99 -32.90 42.23
CA LYS A 46 8.73 -34.02 43.15
C LYS A 46 7.51 -33.77 44.04
N GLN A 47 7.37 -32.56 44.58
CA GLN A 47 6.31 -32.22 45.51
C GLN A 47 4.96 -31.99 44.83
N PHE A 48 4.94 -31.14 43.78
CA PHE A 48 3.70 -30.63 43.18
C PHE A 48 3.31 -31.33 41.87
N LYS A 49 4.18 -32.19 41.31
CA LYS A 49 3.93 -33.00 40.10
C LYS A 49 3.34 -32.15 38.94
N LYS A 50 2.04 -32.26 38.67
CA LYS A 50 1.35 -31.55 37.58
C LYS A 50 1.24 -30.04 37.83
N GLU A 51 1.26 -29.62 39.09
CA GLU A 51 1.12 -28.21 39.48
C GLU A 51 2.47 -27.47 39.53
N ALA A 52 3.60 -28.18 39.46
CA ALA A 52 4.93 -27.60 39.59
C ALA A 52 5.21 -26.45 38.60
N LYS A 53 4.63 -26.51 37.39
CA LYS A 53 4.75 -25.44 36.39
C LYS A 53 4.03 -24.17 36.84
N ALA A 54 2.80 -24.29 37.34
CA ALA A 54 2.00 -23.16 37.82
C ALA A 54 2.63 -22.52 39.07
N VAL A 55 3.19 -23.34 39.98
CA VAL A 55 3.93 -22.85 41.15
C VAL A 55 5.20 -22.09 40.72
N GLY A 56 5.93 -22.59 39.74
CA GLY A 56 7.11 -21.89 39.18
C GLY A 56 6.76 -20.55 38.55
N GLU A 57 5.71 -20.50 37.72
CA GLU A 57 5.23 -19.25 37.09
C GLU A 57 4.74 -18.23 38.13
N ALA A 58 4.11 -18.68 39.22
CA ALA A 58 3.69 -17.80 40.31
C ALA A 58 4.86 -17.23 41.11
N LEU A 59 5.91 -18.04 41.37
CA LEU A 59 7.13 -17.58 42.02
C LEU A 59 7.89 -16.53 41.20
N GLU A 60 7.93 -16.69 39.88
CA GLU A 60 8.52 -15.72 38.95
C GLU A 60 7.70 -14.42 38.86
N ALA A 61 6.39 -14.46 39.18
CA ALA A 61 5.49 -13.32 39.11
C ALA A 61 5.35 -12.52 40.44
N LEU A 62 6.08 -12.89 41.50
CA LEU A 62 6.02 -12.21 42.79
C LEU A 62 6.59 -10.78 42.73
N THR A 63 5.97 -9.86 43.46
CA THR A 63 6.48 -8.48 43.61
C THR A 63 7.66 -8.42 44.58
N LEU A 64 8.43 -7.32 44.57
CA LEU A 64 9.54 -7.10 45.51
C LEU A 64 9.12 -7.22 46.97
N GLU A 65 7.94 -6.65 47.32
CA GLU A 65 7.38 -6.73 48.67
C GLU A 65 7.06 -8.17 49.06
N GLN A 66 6.52 -8.96 48.12
CA GLN A 66 6.21 -10.37 48.35
C GLN A 66 7.48 -11.22 48.47
N LEU A 67 8.53 -10.93 47.70
CA LEU A 67 9.82 -11.60 47.80
C LEU A 67 10.50 -11.34 49.16
N ASP A 68 10.39 -10.11 49.69
CA ASP A 68 10.88 -9.77 51.04
C ASP A 68 10.14 -10.55 52.13
N VAL A 69 8.82 -10.71 52.00
CA VAL A 69 8.00 -11.51 52.93
C VAL A 69 8.36 -12.99 52.82
N LEU A 70 8.50 -13.51 51.60
CA LEU A 70 8.88 -14.90 51.34
C LEU A 70 10.23 -15.24 51.99
N GLU A 71 11.24 -14.37 51.83
CA GLU A 71 12.56 -14.55 52.42
C GLU A 71 12.49 -14.60 53.96
N LYS A 72 11.70 -13.71 54.58
CA LYS A 72 11.52 -13.68 56.04
C LYS A 72 10.78 -14.90 56.58
N GLN A 73 9.76 -15.38 55.88
CA GLN A 73 9.01 -16.58 56.27
C GLN A 73 9.89 -17.83 56.19
N LEU A 74 10.61 -18.00 55.08
CA LEU A 74 11.54 -19.13 54.90
C LEU A 74 12.65 -19.15 55.97
N ALA A 75 13.15 -17.98 56.39
CA ALA A 75 14.19 -17.88 57.41
C ALA A 75 13.68 -18.15 58.85
N SER A 76 12.43 -17.83 59.14
CA SER A 76 11.87 -17.92 60.50
C SER A 76 11.12 -19.23 60.79
N GLN A 77 10.38 -19.73 59.81
CA GLN A 77 9.49 -20.90 59.95
C GLN A 77 9.93 -22.09 59.10
N GLY A 78 10.83 -21.89 58.12
CA GLY A 78 11.32 -22.94 57.22
C GLY A 78 10.41 -23.23 56.02
N ASN A 79 9.20 -22.68 56.03
CA ASN A 79 8.19 -22.74 54.99
C ASN A 79 7.64 -21.33 54.70
N ALA A 80 7.02 -21.14 53.54
CA ALA A 80 6.34 -19.91 53.17
C ALA A 80 5.15 -20.20 52.26
N GLU A 81 4.13 -19.36 52.36
CA GLU A 81 2.88 -19.51 51.62
C GLU A 81 2.91 -18.65 50.34
N VAL A 82 2.75 -19.29 49.19
CA VAL A 82 2.76 -18.62 47.88
C VAL A 82 1.38 -18.75 47.22
N PRO A 83 0.77 -17.62 46.80
CA PRO A 83 -0.49 -17.66 46.07
C PRO A 83 -0.27 -18.15 44.63
N VAL A 84 -1.00 -19.20 44.25
CA VAL A 84 -1.02 -19.77 42.89
C VAL A 84 -2.46 -19.78 42.40
N GLY A 85 -2.84 -18.75 41.65
CA GLY A 85 -4.22 -18.55 41.20
C GLY A 85 -5.16 -18.25 42.36
N GLN A 86 -6.10 -19.16 42.65
CA GLN A 86 -7.04 -19.06 43.78
C GLN A 86 -6.60 -19.85 45.02
N ASN A 87 -5.52 -20.63 44.92
CA ASN A 87 -5.04 -21.48 46.00
C ASN A 87 -3.73 -20.93 46.58
N THR A 88 -3.42 -21.31 47.81
CA THR A 88 -2.14 -21.05 48.45
C THR A 88 -1.39 -22.37 48.58
N VAL A 89 -0.11 -22.38 48.20
CA VAL A 89 0.77 -23.55 48.33
C VAL A 89 1.96 -23.22 49.21
N GLU A 90 2.36 -24.21 50.00
CA GLU A 90 3.46 -24.11 50.94
C GLU A 90 4.77 -24.53 50.27
N VAL A 91 5.74 -23.61 50.21
CA VAL A 91 7.07 -23.85 49.66
C VAL A 91 8.12 -23.76 50.76
N THR A 92 9.12 -24.63 50.66
CA THR A 92 10.21 -24.75 51.64
C THR A 92 11.54 -24.26 51.04
N SER A 93 12.54 -24.07 51.90
CA SER A 93 13.86 -23.52 51.51
C SER A 93 14.64 -24.36 50.50
N ASP A 94 14.35 -25.66 50.38
CA ASP A 94 14.89 -26.56 49.35
C ASP A 94 14.21 -26.40 47.98
N MET A 95 13.02 -25.79 47.96
CA MET A 95 12.22 -25.58 46.75
C MET A 95 12.43 -24.20 46.14
N VAL A 96 12.70 -23.18 46.94
CA VAL A 96 12.90 -21.81 46.45
C VAL A 96 13.96 -21.07 47.26
N THR A 97 14.79 -20.30 46.58
CA THR A 97 15.79 -19.43 47.21
C THR A 97 15.67 -18.03 46.63
N VAL A 98 15.53 -17.02 47.48
CA VAL A 98 15.56 -15.62 47.05
C VAL A 98 17.02 -15.22 46.82
N LYS A 99 17.34 -14.70 45.62
CA LYS A 99 18.67 -14.17 45.31
C LYS A 99 18.58 -12.67 45.10
N ARG A 100 19.56 -11.96 45.67
CA ARG A 100 19.79 -10.53 45.46
C ARG A 100 21.15 -10.33 44.82
N TYR A 101 21.20 -9.69 43.65
CA TYR A 101 22.45 -9.42 42.95
C TYR A 101 22.33 -8.19 42.05
N GLN A 102 23.48 -7.65 41.68
CA GLN A 102 23.56 -6.53 40.75
C GLN A 102 23.79 -7.04 39.33
N LYS A 103 23.00 -6.56 38.38
CA LYS A 103 23.19 -6.83 36.95
C LYS A 103 23.43 -5.53 36.20
N THR A 104 24.50 -5.50 35.41
CA THR A 104 24.74 -4.41 34.48
C THR A 104 23.95 -4.66 33.20
N VAL A 105 23.07 -3.72 32.85
CA VAL A 105 22.22 -3.75 31.66
C VAL A 105 22.78 -2.76 30.64
N HIS A 106 22.97 -3.23 29.42
CA HIS A 106 23.54 -2.44 28.30
C HIS A 106 22.48 -1.98 27.30
N VAL A 107 21.28 -2.57 27.34
CA VAL A 107 20.18 -2.30 26.41
C VAL A 107 18.86 -2.16 27.17
N ASP A 108 18.02 -1.22 26.73
CA ASP A 108 16.62 -1.14 27.13
C ASP A 108 15.78 -1.93 26.12
N GLU A 109 14.98 -2.87 26.62
CA GLU A 109 14.00 -3.58 25.80
C GLU A 109 12.68 -2.81 25.74
N LEU A 110 12.09 -2.72 24.55
CA LEU A 110 10.80 -2.07 24.35
C LEU A 110 9.94 -2.86 23.37
N VAL A 111 8.64 -2.89 23.62
CA VAL A 111 7.65 -3.42 22.67
C VAL A 111 7.25 -2.27 21.73
N PRO A 112 7.50 -2.36 20.41
CA PRO A 112 7.17 -1.28 19.48
C PRO A 112 5.67 -0.98 19.43
N GLY A 113 5.33 0.31 19.41
CA GLY A 113 3.98 0.79 19.07
C GLY A 113 3.72 0.69 17.57
N VAL A 114 2.57 0.15 17.17
CA VAL A 114 2.22 -0.05 15.76
C VAL A 114 1.08 0.88 15.34
N ILE A 115 1.37 1.79 14.41
CA ILE A 115 0.36 2.56 13.68
C ILE A 115 0.03 1.81 12.39
N GLU A 116 -1.24 1.43 12.22
CA GLU A 116 -1.73 0.68 11.08
C GLU A 116 -2.55 1.59 10.14
N PRO A 117 -1.96 2.06 9.04
CA PRO A 117 -2.71 2.60 7.92
C PRO A 117 -3.22 1.44 7.05
N SER A 118 -4.54 1.23 7.06
CA SER A 118 -5.19 0.20 6.25
C SER A 118 -6.07 0.84 5.18
N PHE A 119 -5.84 0.47 3.92
CA PHE A 119 -6.49 1.07 2.75
C PHE A 119 -7.34 0.02 2.02
N GLY A 120 -8.65 0.19 2.05
CA GLY A 120 -9.58 -0.65 1.29
C GLY A 120 -9.59 -0.27 -0.19
N VAL A 121 -8.69 -0.85 -0.99
CA VAL A 121 -8.52 -0.53 -2.42
C VAL A 121 -9.84 -0.58 -3.19
N GLY A 122 -10.71 -1.56 -2.92
CA GLY A 122 -12.03 -1.65 -3.56
C GLY A 122 -12.94 -0.45 -3.28
N ARG A 123 -12.94 0.06 -2.03
CA ARG A 123 -13.72 1.25 -1.66
C ARG A 123 -13.12 2.53 -2.26
N ILE A 124 -11.79 2.62 -2.29
CA ILE A 124 -11.08 3.73 -2.93
C ILE A 124 -11.43 3.78 -4.42
N MET A 125 -11.36 2.64 -5.11
CA MET A 125 -11.71 2.53 -6.52
C MET A 125 -13.16 2.90 -6.78
N TYR A 126 -14.10 2.43 -5.96
CA TYR A 126 -15.51 2.78 -6.07
C TYR A 126 -15.75 4.30 -5.87
N ALA A 127 -15.15 4.89 -4.84
CA ALA A 127 -15.25 6.34 -4.62
C ALA A 127 -14.65 7.14 -5.79
N VAL A 128 -13.54 6.68 -6.36
CA VAL A 128 -12.96 7.28 -7.57
C VAL A 128 -13.93 7.17 -8.75
N PHE A 129 -14.62 6.05 -8.94
CA PHE A 129 -15.64 5.93 -10.00
C PHE A 129 -16.80 6.91 -9.79
N GLU A 130 -17.39 6.98 -8.60
CA GLU A 130 -18.47 7.95 -8.33
C GLU A 130 -18.01 9.40 -8.56
N HIS A 131 -16.82 9.76 -8.07
CA HIS A 131 -16.30 11.12 -8.19
C HIS A 131 -15.89 11.49 -9.62
N SER A 132 -15.57 10.51 -10.47
CA SER A 132 -15.10 10.73 -11.84
C SER A 132 -16.15 10.46 -12.92
N PHE A 133 -17.28 9.84 -12.59
CA PHE A 133 -18.35 9.58 -13.56
C PHE A 133 -18.99 10.88 -14.05
N ARG A 134 -19.11 11.01 -15.36
CA ARG A 134 -19.67 12.18 -16.05
C ARG A 134 -20.52 11.73 -17.22
N VAL A 135 -21.49 12.56 -17.58
CA VAL A 135 -22.34 12.43 -18.78
C VAL A 135 -22.03 13.63 -19.68
N ARG A 136 -21.95 13.42 -20.99
CA ARG A 136 -21.71 14.53 -21.95
C ARG A 136 -22.98 15.38 -22.10
N ASP A 137 -22.78 16.68 -22.23
CA ASP A 137 -23.87 17.61 -22.51
C ASP A 137 -24.51 17.28 -23.87
N GLY A 138 -25.84 17.13 -23.88
CA GLY A 138 -26.63 16.88 -25.10
C GLY A 138 -26.73 15.41 -25.54
N ASP A 139 -26.08 14.47 -24.86
CA ASP A 139 -26.22 13.03 -25.14
C ASP A 139 -26.06 12.19 -23.86
N GLU A 140 -27.19 11.83 -23.24
CA GLU A 140 -27.22 11.03 -22.01
C GLU A 140 -26.61 9.64 -22.15
N GLN A 141 -26.51 9.11 -23.37
CA GLN A 141 -25.89 7.81 -23.61
C GLN A 141 -24.36 7.88 -23.63
N ARG A 142 -23.78 9.09 -23.73
CA ARG A 142 -22.33 9.28 -23.76
C ARG A 142 -21.82 9.59 -22.37
N THR A 143 -21.47 8.53 -21.66
CA THR A 143 -20.83 8.60 -20.35
C THR A 143 -19.32 8.46 -20.48
N TYR A 144 -18.59 9.00 -19.50
CA TYR A 144 -17.14 8.82 -19.39
C TYR A 144 -16.69 8.91 -17.93
N LEU A 145 -15.53 8.32 -17.64
CA LEU A 145 -14.89 8.44 -16.34
C LEU A 145 -13.70 9.38 -16.46
N SER A 146 -13.76 10.52 -15.77
CA SER A 146 -12.68 11.50 -15.65
C SER A 146 -11.56 11.02 -14.72
N LEU A 147 -10.99 9.84 -15.02
CA LEU A 147 -9.86 9.30 -14.27
C LEU A 147 -8.58 10.09 -14.60
N PRO A 148 -7.74 10.44 -13.60
CA PRO A 148 -6.43 11.01 -13.86
C PRO A 148 -5.60 10.12 -14.79
N PRO A 149 -4.84 10.69 -15.75
CA PRO A 149 -4.06 9.89 -16.71
C PRO A 149 -3.14 8.85 -16.07
N ALA A 150 -2.56 9.17 -14.91
CA ALA A 150 -1.69 8.27 -14.16
C ALA A 150 -2.37 6.93 -13.79
N VAL A 151 -3.67 6.94 -13.48
CA VAL A 151 -4.43 5.77 -13.01
C VAL A 151 -5.43 5.21 -14.02
N ALA A 152 -5.62 5.88 -15.17
CA ALA A 152 -6.48 5.37 -16.23
C ALA A 152 -6.02 3.98 -16.72
N PRO A 153 -6.93 3.02 -17.00
CA PRO A 153 -6.55 1.63 -17.36
C PRO A 153 -5.70 1.56 -18.63
N LEU A 154 -6.09 2.36 -19.63
CA LEU A 154 -5.36 2.59 -20.86
C LEU A 154 -5.10 4.08 -20.96
N LYS A 155 -3.95 4.46 -21.52
CA LYS A 155 -3.50 5.85 -21.59
C LYS A 155 -3.84 6.49 -22.93
N CYS A 156 -3.83 5.69 -23.99
CA CYS A 156 -4.09 6.18 -25.33
C CYS A 156 -4.98 5.23 -26.12
N SER A 157 -5.87 5.76 -26.95
CA SER A 157 -6.47 5.03 -28.07
C SER A 157 -5.82 5.45 -29.38
N VAL A 158 -5.69 4.52 -30.33
CA VAL A 158 -5.23 4.81 -31.70
C VAL A 158 -6.36 4.47 -32.66
N LEU A 159 -6.83 5.47 -33.40
CA LEU A 159 -8.10 5.45 -34.11
C LEU A 159 -7.91 5.91 -35.57
N PRO A 160 -7.96 5.03 -36.57
CA PRO A 160 -7.99 5.48 -37.97
C PRO A 160 -9.32 6.15 -38.29
N LEU A 161 -9.40 7.25 -39.02
CA LEU A 161 -10.66 7.98 -39.27
C LEU A 161 -11.72 7.10 -39.96
N SER A 162 -11.28 6.20 -40.84
CA SER A 162 -12.10 5.24 -41.57
C SER A 162 -11.32 3.94 -41.80
N ASN A 163 -11.92 2.97 -42.49
CA ASN A 163 -11.27 1.70 -42.81
C ASN A 163 -10.35 1.79 -44.05
N ASN A 164 -9.82 2.98 -44.38
CA ASN A 164 -8.89 3.12 -45.49
C ASN A 164 -7.61 2.32 -45.20
N PRO A 165 -7.21 1.35 -46.06
CA PRO A 165 -6.00 0.57 -45.87
C PRO A 165 -4.71 1.40 -45.78
N GLU A 166 -4.69 2.61 -46.34
CA GLU A 166 -3.54 3.52 -46.28
C GLU A 166 -3.22 3.98 -44.85
N PHE A 167 -4.20 3.94 -43.92
CA PHE A 167 -3.98 4.30 -42.52
C PHE A 167 -3.25 3.21 -41.73
N ALA A 168 -3.29 1.95 -42.17
CA ALA A 168 -2.76 0.82 -41.41
C ALA A 168 -1.27 0.99 -41.06
N LYS A 169 -0.46 1.49 -42.00
CA LYS A 169 0.97 1.75 -41.79
C LYS A 169 1.22 2.78 -40.68
N PHE A 170 0.40 3.81 -40.60
CA PHE A 170 0.51 4.87 -39.60
C PHE A 170 0.02 4.41 -38.23
N VAL A 171 -1.10 3.69 -38.18
CA VAL A 171 -1.61 3.06 -36.95
C VAL A 171 -0.55 2.14 -36.35
N GLN A 172 0.06 1.27 -37.15
CA GLN A 172 1.12 0.37 -36.69
C GLN A 172 2.36 1.14 -36.20
N ARG A 173 2.77 2.19 -36.93
CA ARG A 173 3.90 3.05 -36.52
C ARG A 173 3.66 3.71 -35.17
N ILE A 174 2.48 4.31 -34.97
CA ILE A 174 2.11 4.99 -33.72
C ILE A 174 2.00 3.99 -32.58
N SER A 175 1.33 2.85 -32.78
CA SER A 175 1.22 1.79 -31.78
C SER A 175 2.59 1.24 -31.35
N SER A 176 3.51 1.04 -32.31
CA SER A 176 4.88 0.63 -32.01
C SER A 176 5.63 1.68 -31.18
N ALA A 177 5.50 2.96 -31.53
CA ALA A 177 6.11 4.06 -30.78
C ALA A 177 5.53 4.16 -29.35
N LEU A 178 4.21 4.07 -29.18
CA LEU A 178 3.58 4.06 -27.85
C LEU A 178 4.07 2.88 -26.99
N THR A 179 4.26 1.71 -27.60
CA THR A 179 4.83 0.54 -26.93
C THR A 179 6.27 0.79 -26.47
N GLN A 180 7.11 1.37 -27.34
CA GLN A 180 8.51 1.71 -27.01
C GLN A 180 8.63 2.75 -25.89
N HIS A 181 7.61 3.58 -25.70
CA HIS A 181 7.53 4.58 -24.63
C HIS A 181 6.79 4.08 -23.37
N ASP A 182 6.51 2.78 -23.24
CA ASP A 182 5.78 2.19 -22.11
C ASP A 182 4.41 2.86 -21.87
N VAL A 183 3.70 3.19 -22.95
CA VAL A 183 2.36 3.79 -22.90
C VAL A 183 1.31 2.71 -23.20
N PRO A 184 0.57 2.20 -22.18
CA PRO A 184 -0.55 1.30 -22.39
C PRO A 184 -1.58 1.92 -23.32
N HIS A 185 -1.88 1.26 -24.43
CA HIS A 185 -2.79 1.79 -25.44
C HIS A 185 -3.61 0.69 -26.10
N LYS A 186 -4.65 1.09 -26.83
CA LYS A 186 -5.50 0.19 -27.62
C LYS A 186 -5.75 0.77 -29.00
N VAL A 187 -5.58 -0.05 -30.03
CA VAL A 187 -6.02 0.27 -31.38
C VAL A 187 -7.52 -0.08 -31.49
N ASP A 188 -8.34 0.85 -31.95
CA ASP A 188 -9.74 0.61 -32.29
C ASP A 188 -10.02 0.99 -33.75
N ASP A 189 -9.86 -0.02 -34.59
CA ASP A 189 -10.08 -0.03 -36.04
C ASP A 189 -11.44 -0.65 -36.43
N SER A 190 -12.34 -0.82 -35.46
CA SER A 190 -13.61 -1.48 -35.71
C SER A 190 -14.56 -0.63 -36.57
N SER A 191 -15.51 -1.31 -37.23
CA SER A 191 -16.49 -0.68 -38.10
C SER A 191 -17.42 0.25 -37.32
N GLY A 192 -17.22 1.56 -37.49
CA GLY A 192 -18.02 2.59 -36.83
C GLY A 192 -17.51 3.99 -37.10
N SER A 193 -18.40 4.98 -36.94
CA SER A 193 -17.99 6.39 -37.02
C SER A 193 -16.95 6.71 -35.95
N ILE A 194 -16.07 7.68 -36.21
CA ILE A 194 -15.04 8.11 -35.25
C ILE A 194 -15.66 8.54 -33.91
N GLY A 195 -16.84 9.19 -33.94
CA GLY A 195 -17.57 9.56 -32.73
C GLY A 195 -18.01 8.36 -31.87
N ARG A 196 -18.44 7.25 -32.49
CA ARG A 196 -18.78 6.01 -31.76
C ARG A 196 -17.55 5.35 -31.15
N ARG A 197 -16.41 5.44 -31.83
CA ARG A 197 -15.13 4.96 -31.30
C ARG A 197 -14.66 5.79 -30.12
N TYR A 198 -14.72 7.12 -30.22
CA TYR A 198 -14.46 8.01 -29.09
C TYR A 198 -15.39 7.74 -27.91
N ALA A 199 -16.69 7.54 -28.14
CA ALA A 199 -17.62 7.22 -27.06
C ALA A 199 -17.22 5.96 -26.28
N ARG A 200 -16.85 4.87 -26.96
CA ARG A 200 -16.39 3.63 -26.30
C ARG A 200 -15.08 3.82 -25.55
N THR A 201 -14.13 4.59 -26.09
CA THR A 201 -12.85 4.83 -25.41
C THR A 201 -12.99 5.75 -24.21
N ASP A 202 -13.85 6.77 -24.32
CA ASP A 202 -14.18 7.71 -23.24
C ASP A 202 -14.88 6.96 -22.09
N GLU A 203 -15.81 6.06 -22.40
CA GLU A 203 -16.56 5.23 -21.44
C GLU A 203 -15.64 4.37 -20.55
N VAL A 204 -14.56 3.83 -21.12
CA VAL A 204 -13.54 3.06 -20.39
C VAL A 204 -12.35 3.91 -19.91
N ALA A 205 -12.57 5.21 -19.76
CA ALA A 205 -11.67 6.17 -19.13
C ALA A 205 -10.34 6.44 -19.85
N VAL A 206 -10.21 6.14 -21.15
CA VAL A 206 -8.99 6.43 -21.92
C VAL A 206 -8.81 7.96 -21.99
N PRO A 207 -7.72 8.53 -21.45
CA PRO A 207 -7.59 9.98 -21.33
C PRO A 207 -7.20 10.66 -22.66
N PHE A 208 -6.49 9.96 -23.55
CA PHE A 208 -6.02 10.51 -24.82
C PHE A 208 -6.39 9.63 -26.01
N GLY A 209 -6.75 10.26 -27.13
CA GLY A 209 -7.02 9.55 -28.39
C GLY A 209 -6.21 10.13 -29.53
N ILE A 210 -5.48 9.28 -30.24
CA ILE A 210 -4.76 9.66 -31.44
C ILE A 210 -5.59 9.26 -32.65
N THR A 211 -5.95 10.23 -33.48
CA THR A 211 -6.70 9.97 -34.72
C THR A 211 -5.81 10.13 -35.95
N VAL A 212 -5.77 9.08 -36.77
CA VAL A 212 -5.09 9.05 -38.06
C VAL A 212 -6.10 9.38 -39.15
N ASP A 213 -5.88 10.46 -39.90
CA ASP A 213 -6.80 10.93 -40.92
C ASP A 213 -6.15 11.10 -42.29
N PHE A 214 -6.88 11.63 -43.27
CA PHE A 214 -6.37 11.85 -44.63
C PHE A 214 -5.21 12.86 -44.68
N ASP A 215 -5.19 13.83 -43.78
CA ASP A 215 -4.08 14.77 -43.67
C ASP A 215 -2.82 14.07 -43.10
N THR A 216 -2.96 12.94 -42.39
CA THR A 216 -1.81 12.09 -41.98
C THR A 216 -1.10 11.44 -43.17
N LEU A 217 -1.79 11.28 -44.32
CA LEU A 217 -1.18 10.74 -45.53
C LEU A 217 -0.27 11.75 -46.25
N LYS A 218 -0.39 13.04 -45.92
CA LYS A 218 0.43 14.11 -46.49
C LYS A 218 1.78 14.19 -45.78
N GLU A 219 2.76 14.76 -46.45
CA GLU A 219 4.08 15.05 -45.87
C GLU A 219 4.20 16.55 -45.53
N PRO A 220 4.65 16.92 -44.32
CA PRO A 220 5.04 16.04 -43.21
C PRO A 220 3.84 15.33 -42.56
N ALA A 221 4.01 14.05 -42.22
CA ALA A 221 2.95 13.25 -41.60
C ALA A 221 2.63 13.73 -40.18
N THR A 222 1.35 14.08 -39.95
CA THR A 222 0.83 14.55 -38.66
C THR A 222 -0.47 13.84 -38.31
N ALA A 223 -0.76 13.68 -37.02
CA ALA A 223 -2.04 13.16 -36.54
C ALA A 223 -2.63 14.07 -35.45
N THR A 224 -3.90 13.88 -35.14
CA THR A 224 -4.53 14.64 -34.05
C THR A 224 -4.42 13.89 -32.73
N LEU A 225 -4.11 14.63 -31.67
CA LEU A 225 -4.20 14.17 -30.29
C LEU A 225 -5.42 14.83 -29.65
N ARG A 226 -6.33 14.01 -29.13
CA ARG A 226 -7.56 14.42 -28.45
C ARG A 226 -7.44 14.17 -26.95
N GLU A 227 -7.91 15.10 -26.14
CA GLU A 227 -8.08 14.90 -24.70
C GLU A 227 -9.54 14.56 -24.35
N ARG A 228 -9.71 13.60 -23.43
CA ARG A 228 -11.02 13.05 -23.07
C ARG A 228 -11.92 14.12 -22.47
N ASP A 229 -11.47 14.86 -21.47
CA ASP A 229 -12.37 15.65 -20.62
C ASP A 229 -12.96 16.85 -21.38
N SER A 230 -12.10 17.66 -22.01
CA SER A 230 -12.46 18.82 -22.84
C SER A 230 -12.95 18.44 -24.24
N MET A 231 -12.60 17.24 -24.73
CA MET A 231 -12.78 16.83 -26.13
C MET A 231 -11.99 17.67 -27.16
N GLU A 232 -11.16 18.61 -26.71
CA GLU A 232 -10.31 19.42 -27.58
C GLU A 232 -9.26 18.55 -28.27
N GLN A 233 -8.83 19.00 -29.44
CA GLN A 233 -7.85 18.32 -30.28
C GLN A 233 -6.74 19.28 -30.68
N VAL A 234 -5.51 18.76 -30.72
CA VAL A 234 -4.35 19.44 -31.30
C VAL A 234 -3.76 18.59 -32.41
N ARG A 235 -3.07 19.21 -33.37
CA ARG A 235 -2.35 18.50 -34.42
C ARG A 235 -0.87 18.44 -34.11
N CYS A 236 -0.29 17.24 -34.10
CA CYS A 236 1.09 16.99 -33.75
C CYS A 236 1.82 16.19 -34.84
N PRO A 237 3.13 16.41 -35.03
CA PRO A 237 4.00 15.48 -35.74
C PRO A 237 3.94 14.08 -35.13
N LEU A 238 4.10 13.03 -35.96
CA LEU A 238 3.98 11.64 -35.48
C LEU A 238 5.05 11.28 -34.44
N GLU A 239 6.24 11.84 -34.58
CA GLU A 239 7.38 11.67 -33.68
C GLU A 239 7.13 12.23 -32.27
N ASP A 240 6.29 13.26 -32.16
CA ASP A 240 6.02 13.93 -30.88
C ASP A 240 4.93 13.21 -30.08
N LEU A 241 4.04 12.45 -30.74
CA LEU A 241 2.85 11.87 -30.10
C LEU A 241 3.17 10.94 -28.93
N ALA A 242 4.05 9.96 -29.13
CA ALA A 242 4.38 8.98 -28.10
C ALA A 242 5.08 9.60 -26.87
N PRO A 243 6.16 10.40 -27.01
CA PRO A 243 6.77 11.07 -25.87
C PRO A 243 5.80 12.05 -25.19
N LEU A 244 4.99 12.78 -25.96
CA LEU A 244 4.03 13.72 -25.40
C LEU A 244 2.97 13.02 -24.53
N VAL A 245 2.40 11.92 -25.02
CA VAL A 245 1.44 11.13 -24.23
C VAL A 245 2.10 10.56 -22.98
N GLN A 246 3.36 10.10 -23.07
CA GLN A 246 4.10 9.63 -21.90
C GLN A 246 4.25 10.74 -20.84
N ASP A 247 4.60 11.96 -21.25
CA ASP A 247 4.79 13.08 -20.35
C ASP A 247 3.47 13.57 -19.73
N LEU A 248 2.37 13.54 -20.48
CA LEU A 248 1.02 13.79 -19.97
C LEU A 248 0.61 12.74 -18.92
N VAL A 249 0.87 11.46 -19.17
CA VAL A 249 0.55 10.36 -18.24
C VAL A 249 1.36 10.44 -16.96
N ARG A 250 2.63 10.85 -17.06
CA ARG A 250 3.54 11.05 -15.93
C ARG A 250 3.32 12.39 -15.21
N GLY A 251 2.41 13.24 -15.70
CA GLY A 251 2.12 14.54 -15.10
C GLY A 251 3.25 15.56 -15.22
N LYS A 252 4.16 15.40 -16.19
CA LYS A 252 5.23 16.36 -16.45
C LYS A 252 4.74 17.58 -17.24
N VAL A 253 3.70 17.38 -18.05
CA VAL A 253 3.03 18.43 -18.82
C VAL A 253 1.51 18.32 -18.62
N THR A 254 0.81 19.44 -18.74
CA THR A 254 -0.66 19.50 -18.66
C THR A 254 -1.29 19.69 -20.02
N TRP A 255 -2.59 19.44 -20.15
CA TRP A 255 -3.30 19.64 -21.40
C TRP A 255 -3.30 21.11 -21.85
N GLU A 256 -3.37 22.06 -20.92
CA GLU A 256 -3.28 23.49 -21.20
C GLU A 256 -1.92 23.84 -21.81
N HIS A 257 -0.84 23.22 -21.32
CA HIS A 257 0.48 23.40 -21.92
C HIS A 257 0.52 22.86 -23.35
N VAL A 258 -0.06 21.69 -23.60
CA VAL A 258 -0.13 21.08 -24.94
C VAL A 258 -0.88 21.99 -25.92
N THR A 259 -2.04 22.51 -25.52
CA THR A 259 -2.83 23.42 -26.37
C THR A 259 -2.18 24.78 -26.61
N SER A 260 -1.15 25.14 -25.82
CA SER A 260 -0.35 26.36 -26.03
C SER A 260 0.80 26.19 -27.04
N ILE A 261 1.27 24.96 -27.24
CA ILE A 261 2.43 24.66 -28.11
C ILE A 261 1.98 24.13 -29.47
N TYR A 262 0.93 23.31 -29.49
CA TYR A 262 0.45 22.68 -30.70
C TYR A 262 -0.80 23.38 -31.25
N PRO A 263 -0.94 23.48 -32.58
CA PRO A 263 -2.11 24.11 -33.19
C PRO A 263 -3.37 23.32 -32.86
N ARG A 264 -4.40 24.04 -32.39
CA ARG A 264 -5.74 23.49 -32.19
C ARG A 264 -6.31 22.99 -33.51
N PHE A 265 -6.94 21.83 -33.47
CA PHE A 265 -7.57 21.20 -34.63
C PHE A 265 -9.07 21.49 -34.64
N GLU A 266 -9.52 22.28 -35.62
CA GLU A 266 -10.95 22.58 -35.81
C GLU A 266 -11.58 21.72 -36.91
N GLN A 267 -10.91 21.58 -38.07
CA GLN A 267 -11.35 20.80 -39.22
C GLN A 267 -10.16 20.36 -40.09
N GLN A 268 -10.36 19.33 -40.92
CA GLN A 268 -9.35 18.85 -41.89
C GLN A 268 -9.17 19.82 -43.05
N GLU A 269 -7.94 19.97 -43.52
CA GLU A 269 -7.63 20.78 -44.70
C GLU A 269 -8.05 20.05 -45.98
N ALA A 270 -7.95 18.71 -46.02
CA ALA A 270 -8.40 17.90 -47.15
C ALA A 270 -9.89 18.11 -47.48
N THR A 271 -10.73 18.40 -46.48
CA THR A 271 -12.17 18.66 -46.66
C THR A 271 -12.46 20.07 -47.20
N LYS A 272 -11.55 21.03 -47.01
CA LYS A 272 -11.68 22.40 -47.55
C LYS A 272 -11.29 22.50 -49.04
N ALA A 273 -10.58 21.50 -49.56
CA ALA A 273 -10.13 21.44 -50.95
C ALA A 273 -11.10 20.71 -51.89
N GLN A 274 -12.31 20.35 -51.41
CA GLN A 274 -13.42 19.79 -52.20
C GLN A 274 -14.56 20.79 -52.34
#